data_AF-A0A355DCD8-F1
#
_entry.id   AF-A0A355DCD8-F1
#
_cell.length_a   1.000
_cell.length_b   1.000
_cell.length_c   1.000
_cell.angle_alpha   90.00
_cell.angle_beta   90.00
_cell.angle_gamma   90.00
#
_symmetry.space_group_name_H-M   'P 1'
#
loop_
_entity.id
_entity.type
_entity.pdbx_description
1 polymer ?
#
loop_
_entity_poly.entity_id
_entity_poly.type
_entity_poly.pdbx_seq_one_letter_code
_entity_poly.pdbx_strand_id
1 'polypeptide(L)' 'LVSRVAATLVANGVEPGSPVHMALANCPAFVAVWLAVIRLGAWVVTSDP' A
#
# COMPACT_ATOMS: atom_id res chain seq x y z
N LEU A 1 1.48 9.00 9.35
CA LEU A 1 1.31 8.84 7.87
C LEU A 1 0.77 7.45 7.52
N VAL A 2 1.51 6.38 7.84
CA VAL A 2 1.13 4.98 7.52
C VAL A 2 -0.29 4.60 7.96
N SER A 3 -0.73 4.94 9.18
CA SER A 3 -2.10 4.63 9.63
C SER A 3 -3.19 5.31 8.80
N ARG A 4 -2.94 6.52 8.28
CA ARG A 4 -3.87 7.23 7.41
C ARG A 4 -3.94 6.54 6.05
N VAL A 5 -2.80 6.17 5.49
CA VAL A 5 -2.73 5.42 4.22
C VAL A 5 -3.44 4.07 4.35
N ALA A 6 -3.22 3.34 5.45
CA ALA A 6 -3.91 2.07 5.70
C ALA A 6 -5.44 2.26 5.79
N ALA A 7 -5.91 3.30 6.48
CA ALA A 7 -7.33 3.62 6.53
C ALA A 7 -7.90 3.94 5.13
N THR A 8 -7.16 4.68 4.30
CA THR A 8 -7.55 4.93 2.91
C THR A 8 -7.60 3.63 2.09
N LEU A 9 -6.62 2.74 2.24
CA LEU A 9 -6.59 1.45 1.53
C LEU A 9 -7.79 0.57 1.91
N VAL A 10 -8.10 0.46 3.21
CA VAL A 10 -9.30 -0.27 3.68
C VAL A 10 -10.59 0.36 3.13
N ALA A 11 -10.68 1.69 3.13
CA ALA A 11 -11.83 2.38 2.54
C ALA A 11 -11.99 2.14 1.03
N ASN A 12 -10.91 1.71 0.34
CA ASN A 12 -10.92 1.30 -1.06
C ASN A 12 -11.01 -0.22 -1.26
N GLY A 13 -11.30 -0.99 -0.20
CA GLY A 13 -11.54 -2.43 -0.29
C GLY A 13 -10.30 -3.31 -0.20
N VAL A 14 -9.17 -2.77 0.28
CA VAL A 14 -7.99 -3.61 0.59
C VAL A 14 -8.26 -4.43 1.84
N GLU A 15 -8.16 -5.75 1.68
CA GLU A 15 -8.35 -6.76 2.73
C GLU A 15 -7.07 -7.57 2.92
N PRO A 16 -6.94 -8.34 4.03
CA PRO A 16 -5.86 -9.30 4.17
C PRO A 16 -5.79 -10.24 2.95
N GLY A 17 -4.59 -10.41 2.39
CA GLY A 17 -4.36 -11.18 1.17
C GLY A 17 -4.55 -10.42 -0.15
N SER A 18 -5.09 -9.19 -0.15
CA SER A 18 -5.21 -8.40 -1.36
C SER A 18 -3.85 -8.07 -2.00
N PRO A 19 -3.74 -8.11 -3.34
CA PRO A 19 -2.61 -7.53 -4.05
C PRO A 19 -2.79 -6.02 -4.19
N VAL A 20 -1.75 -5.24 -3.85
CA VAL A 20 -1.73 -3.79 -4.06
C VAL A 20 -0.63 -3.44 -5.05
N HIS A 21 -1.04 -3.05 -6.25
CA HIS A 21 -0.14 -2.62 -7.31
C HIS A 21 0.34 -1.19 -7.06
N MET A 22 1.65 -0.99 -7.11
CA MET A 22 2.31 0.31 -6.94
C MET A 22 3.13 0.64 -8.18
N ALA A 23 2.65 1.62 -8.95
CA ALA A 23 3.39 2.28 -10.01
C ALA A 23 3.74 3.69 -9.54
N LEU A 24 4.81 3.79 -8.76
CA LEU A 24 5.24 5.01 -8.07
C LEU A 24 6.76 5.12 -8.23
N ALA A 25 7.24 6.31 -8.58
CA ALA A 25 8.67 6.59 -8.53
C ALA A 25 9.20 6.48 -7.10
N ASN A 26 10.52 6.34 -6.96
CA ASN A 26 11.18 6.29 -5.66
C ASN A 26 10.91 7.58 -4.87
N CYS A 27 10.06 7.47 -3.85
CA CYS A 27 9.62 8.60 -3.03
C CYS A 27 9.14 8.13 -1.65
N PRO A 28 9.00 9.04 -0.67
CA PRO A 28 8.48 8.69 0.66
C PRO A 28 7.06 8.08 0.63
N ALA A 29 6.24 8.44 -0.37
CA ALA A 29 4.90 7.88 -0.52
C ALA A 29 4.95 6.38 -0.84
N PHE A 30 5.89 5.93 -1.67
CA PHE A 30 6.09 4.51 -1.97
C PHE A 30 6.29 3.68 -0.69
N VAL A 31 7.21 4.12 0.17
CA VAL A 31 7.50 3.45 1.44
C VAL A 31 6.29 3.49 2.38
N ALA A 32 5.58 4.62 2.44
CA ALA A 32 4.41 4.75 3.29
C ALA A 32 3.25 3.81 2.87
N VAL A 33 3.03 3.63 1.57
CA VAL A 33 2.05 2.68 1.03
C VAL A 33 2.50 1.25 1.31
N TRP A 34 3.77 0.90 1.08
CA TRP A 34 4.29 -0.43 1.36
C TRP A 34 4.09 -0.84 2.83
N LEU A 35 4.47 0.02 3.78
CA LEU A 35 4.29 -0.25 5.21
C LEU A 35 2.80 -0.37 5.59
N ALA A 36 1.92 0.41 4.96
CA ALA A 36 0.49 0.33 5.19
C ALA A 36 -0.09 -0.99 4.68
N VAL A 37 0.31 -1.44 3.49
CA VAL A 37 -0.13 -2.70 2.89
C VAL A 37 0.29 -3.90 3.74
N ILE A 38 1.56 -3.98 4.17
CA ILE A 38 2.04 -5.05 5.05
C ILE A 38 1.25 -5.07 6.38
N ARG A 39 0.98 -3.89 6.96
CA ARG A 39 0.20 -3.79 8.21
C ARG A 39 -1.22 -4.36 8.07
N LEU A 40 -1.81 -4.31 6.88
CA LEU A 40 -3.15 -4.85 6.60
C LEU A 40 -3.15 -6.36 6.32
N GLY A 41 -1.98 -7.01 6.28
CA GLY A 41 -1.86 -8.41 5.85
C GLY A 41 -2.03 -8.59 4.34
N ALA A 42 -1.97 -7.50 3.58
CA ALA A 42 -1.94 -7.48 2.12
C ALA A 42 -0.49 -7.52 1.62
N TRP A 43 -0.28 -7.66 0.31
CA TRP A 43 1.06 -7.71 -0.28
C TRP A 43 1.21 -6.78 -1.48
N VAL A 44 2.44 -6.44 -1.78
CA VAL A 44 2.78 -5.38 -2.73
C VAL A 44 3.23 -5.98 -4.06
N VAL A 45 2.69 -5.45 -5.15
CA VAL A 45 3.19 -5.67 -6.50
C VAL A 45 3.83 -4.37 -6.97
N THR A 46 5.16 -4.30 -6.98
CA THR A 46 5.88 -3.12 -7.47
C THR A 46 6.01 -3.18 -8.98
N SER A 47 5.82 -2.06 -9.66
CA SER A 47 6.12 -1.89 -11.08
C SER A 47 6.85 -0.57 -11.29
N ASP A 48 7.80 -0.54 -12.22
CA ASP A 48 8.37 0.73 -12.67
C ASP A 48 7.24 1.56 -13.34
N PRO A 49 7.09 2.85 -12.99
CA PRO A 49 6.02 3.70 -13.47
C PRO A 49 6.16 4.10 -14.95
#